data_AF-A0A411PEK4-F1
#
_entry.id   AF-A0A411PEK4-F1
#
_cell.length_a   1.000
_cell.length_b   1.000
_cell.length_c   1.000
_cell.angle_alpha   90.00
_cell.angle_beta   90.00
_cell.angle_gamma   90.00
#
_symmetry.space_group_name_H-M   'P 1'
#
loop_
_entity.id
_entity.type
_entity.pdbx_description
1 polymer ?
#
loop_
_entity_poly.entity_id
_entity_poly.type
_entity_poly.pdbx_seq_one_letter_code
_entity_poly.pdbx_strand_id
1 'polypeptide(L)'
;MKKLLAATVLLFSLPVSAKSLPPILEYLPSCSPNVIDGIYVEKQLADIPKNKLIESSFHQVRTIAKDKRVDAVIITNLIQTNKLIITADLIDYCDEDRSLSGIRTAYNQLSRRPITFERTNPSSISTPKKKSPASISIPETRVAQAQTSPQPKAKPAPKPAARASSTPRYTGVRNFKSELLSELELAKIAAKADRNSGSNVTLSGAYGVNINNSAKYVRNLLGPASAEFTLGRDTKAWLYGRDLWVIFENDKVQKVTYRERSLLNYTGRNIILYDQDFDNNWLIDDKAGFRDDVPNVRRKLNYLKQQSKTEFTVSNQKNLLKLDFAEFSSYNTTEPEVLLSGFTFHSRDYYQDIGDIIYSQIDETLLDDLLLPNFNAPDLKLEDIVVSYVPNIINYSQDGSWEVLSKYLQVKHDDHEITQVRLTESINYPVETDQDFMNFLRQANIPATKEEMMRQYPTNAEVWAENLMVTHDDYEVRAEFASDDDDAMLISLEVIYL
;
A
#
# COMPACT_ATOMS: atom_id res chain seq x y z
N MET A 1 37.61 4.92 47.39
CA MET A 1 36.38 5.11 46.59
C MET A 1 36.78 5.10 45.13
N LYS A 2 36.50 4.01 44.39
CA LYS A 2 36.74 3.90 42.94
C LYS A 2 35.37 3.66 42.30
N LYS A 3 34.93 4.56 41.42
CA LYS A 3 33.74 4.33 40.59
C LYS A 3 34.22 3.80 39.24
N LEU A 4 33.78 2.59 38.90
CA LEU A 4 33.88 2.02 37.56
C LEU A 4 32.84 2.71 36.67
N LEU A 5 33.29 3.29 35.57
CA LEU A 5 32.43 3.63 34.44
C LEU A 5 32.28 2.36 33.59
N ALA A 6 31.05 1.87 33.43
CA ALA A 6 30.72 0.86 32.43
C ALA A 6 30.26 1.60 31.17
N ALA A 7 31.04 1.50 30.10
CA ALA A 7 30.68 1.98 28.78
C ALA A 7 29.90 0.86 28.06
N THR A 8 28.60 1.07 27.88
CA THR A 8 27.73 0.18 27.11
C THR A 8 27.79 0.61 25.64
N VAL A 9 28.38 -0.24 24.80
CA VAL A 9 28.38 -0.06 23.34
C VAL A 9 27.02 -0.51 22.82
N LEU A 10 26.18 0.44 22.42
CA LEU A 10 24.95 0.20 21.67
C LEU A 10 25.33 0.01 20.19
N LEU A 11 25.14 -1.20 19.69
CA LEU A 11 25.15 -1.51 18.25
C LEU A 11 23.83 -0.99 17.67
N PHE A 12 23.85 0.18 17.05
CA PHE A 12 22.74 0.67 16.25
C PHE A 12 22.68 -0.12 14.93
N SER A 13 21.61 -0.89 14.76
CA SER A 13 21.19 -1.39 13.46
C SER A 13 20.56 -0.23 12.68
N LEU A 14 21.17 0.17 11.57
CA LEU A 14 20.62 1.21 10.69
C LEU A 14 19.27 0.75 10.11
N PRO A 15 18.21 1.57 10.17
CA PRO A 15 16.94 1.27 9.52
C PRO A 15 17.10 1.42 8.01
N VAL A 16 16.80 0.35 7.26
CA VAL A 16 16.65 0.39 5.81
C VAL A 16 15.21 0.81 5.53
N SER A 17 14.93 2.11 5.59
CA SER A 17 13.75 2.67 4.95
C SER A 17 14.18 3.11 3.55
N ALA A 18 13.85 2.30 2.55
CA ALA A 18 13.93 2.72 1.16
C ALA A 18 12.61 2.34 0.48
N LYS A 19 11.85 3.33 0.04
CA LYS A 19 10.90 3.16 -1.06
C LYS A 19 11.64 3.32 -2.39
N SER A 20 12.74 2.58 -2.51
CA SER A 20 13.48 2.42 -3.76
C SER A 20 12.54 1.96 -4.87
N LEU A 21 12.76 2.45 -6.09
CA LEU A 21 12.07 1.96 -7.29
C LEU A 21 11.97 0.41 -7.28
N PRO A 22 10.85 -0.20 -7.73
CA PRO A 22 10.71 -1.65 -7.70
C PRO A 22 11.94 -2.36 -8.32
N PRO A 23 12.59 -3.29 -7.60
CA PRO A 23 13.82 -3.91 -8.09
C PRO A 23 13.57 -4.76 -9.32
N ILE A 24 14.55 -4.80 -10.23
CA ILE A 24 14.58 -5.80 -11.31
C ILE A 24 15.18 -7.08 -10.74
N LEU A 25 14.39 -8.16 -10.70
CA LEU A 25 14.80 -9.40 -10.06
C LEU A 25 15.89 -10.12 -10.84
N GLU A 26 16.95 -10.58 -10.15
CA GLU A 26 17.95 -11.51 -10.70
C GLU A 26 17.47 -12.96 -10.65
N TYR A 27 16.59 -13.28 -9.72
CA TYR A 27 16.05 -14.61 -9.49
C TYR A 27 14.53 -14.55 -9.44
N LEU A 28 13.85 -15.54 -10.01
CA LEU A 28 12.39 -15.65 -9.90
C LEU A 28 12.01 -15.86 -8.43
N PRO A 29 10.89 -15.30 -7.96
CA PRO A 29 10.39 -15.61 -6.62
C PRO A 29 10.20 -17.13 -6.42
N SER A 30 10.36 -17.62 -5.19
CA SER A 30 10.17 -19.03 -4.82
C SER A 30 8.74 -19.51 -5.01
N CYS A 31 7.82 -18.56 -5.09
CA CYS A 31 6.40 -18.75 -5.31
C CYS A 31 5.98 -18.19 -6.69
N SER A 32 4.67 -18.15 -6.94
CA SER A 32 4.07 -17.58 -8.14
C SER A 32 3.54 -16.16 -7.88
N PRO A 33 4.32 -15.08 -8.13
CA PRO A 33 3.89 -13.69 -8.07
C PRO A 33 2.56 -13.37 -8.78
N ASN A 34 2.01 -12.20 -8.47
CA ASN A 34 0.90 -11.66 -9.24
C ASN A 34 1.44 -10.66 -10.28
N VAL A 35 1.50 -11.06 -11.55
CA VAL A 35 1.72 -10.15 -12.69
C VAL A 35 0.55 -9.19 -12.79
N ILE A 36 0.84 -7.91 -12.53
CA ILE A 36 -0.11 -6.80 -12.58
C ILE A 36 -0.23 -6.24 -13.99
N ASP A 37 0.89 -6.14 -14.70
CA ASP A 37 0.93 -5.60 -16.06
C ASP A 37 2.14 -6.12 -16.84
N GLY A 38 2.02 -6.17 -18.17
CA GLY A 38 3.11 -6.43 -19.10
C GLY A 38 3.45 -5.16 -19.87
N ILE A 39 4.67 -4.65 -19.72
CA ILE A 39 5.06 -3.38 -20.31
C ILE A 39 6.05 -3.54 -21.47
N TYR A 40 5.97 -2.60 -22.40
CA TYR A 40 6.82 -2.49 -23.59
C TYR A 40 7.47 -1.11 -23.62
N VAL A 41 8.81 -1.08 -23.55
CA VAL A 41 9.60 0.16 -23.63
C VAL A 41 10.49 0.11 -24.86
N GLU A 42 10.35 1.09 -25.76
CA GLU A 42 11.14 1.22 -26.97
C GLU A 42 11.90 2.55 -26.95
N LYS A 43 13.23 2.50 -27.09
CA LYS A 43 14.07 3.68 -27.32
C LYS A 43 14.90 3.51 -28.59
N GLN A 44 14.98 4.56 -29.41
CA GLN A 44 15.89 4.56 -30.55
C GLN A 44 17.34 4.63 -30.07
N LEU A 45 18.22 3.90 -30.74
CA LEU A 45 19.67 4.03 -30.56
C LEU A 45 20.12 5.34 -31.23
N ALA A 46 19.99 6.45 -30.52
CA ALA A 46 20.73 7.68 -30.82
C ALA A 46 22.22 7.49 -30.50
N ASP A 47 23.08 8.47 -30.77
CA ASP A 47 24.54 8.48 -30.47
C ASP A 47 24.89 8.37 -28.96
N ILE A 48 23.94 7.92 -28.13
CA ILE A 48 24.09 7.65 -26.71
C ILE A 48 24.86 6.34 -26.53
N PRO A 49 25.89 6.31 -25.66
CA PRO A 49 26.59 5.07 -25.31
C PRO A 49 25.62 3.97 -24.87
N LYS A 50 25.78 2.77 -25.43
CA LYS A 50 24.87 1.63 -25.26
C LYS A 50 24.52 1.32 -23.80
N ASN A 51 25.48 1.42 -22.88
CA ASN A 51 25.26 1.13 -21.46
C ASN A 51 24.31 2.15 -20.81
N LYS A 52 24.48 3.45 -21.12
CA LYS A 52 23.59 4.51 -20.63
C LYS A 52 22.17 4.37 -21.19
N LEU A 53 22.05 3.92 -22.44
CA LEU A 53 20.73 3.67 -23.03
C LEU A 53 19.98 2.57 -22.28
N ILE A 54 20.64 1.44 -21.99
CA ILE A 54 20.05 0.32 -21.25
C ILE A 54 19.65 0.72 -19.84
N GLU A 55 20.55 1.39 -19.12
CA GLU A 55 20.32 1.89 -17.76
C GLU A 55 19.12 2.85 -17.71
N SER A 56 19.06 3.83 -18.62
CA SER A 56 17.93 4.77 -18.69
C SER A 56 16.60 4.09 -19.05
N SER A 57 16.64 2.98 -19.80
CA SER A 57 15.43 2.22 -20.15
C SER A 57 15.00 1.30 -19.00
N PHE A 58 15.93 0.75 -18.24
CA PHE A 58 15.63 -0.01 -17.02
C PHE A 58 15.08 0.90 -15.92
N HIS A 59 15.63 2.11 -15.76
CA HIS A 59 15.06 3.12 -14.90
C HIS A 59 13.62 3.43 -15.31
N GLN A 60 13.37 3.70 -16.59
CA GLN A 60 12.02 3.95 -17.09
C GLN A 60 11.05 2.78 -16.82
N VAL A 61 11.50 1.54 -16.99
CA VAL A 61 10.73 0.33 -16.64
C VAL A 61 10.38 0.33 -15.15
N ARG A 62 11.33 0.62 -14.26
CA ARG A 62 11.08 0.68 -12.82
C ARG A 62 10.22 1.88 -12.41
N THR A 63 10.29 3.00 -13.14
CA THR A 63 9.37 4.13 -12.96
C THR A 63 7.95 3.73 -13.33
N ILE A 64 7.75 3.06 -14.48
CA ILE A 64 6.42 2.53 -14.85
C ILE A 64 5.95 1.50 -13.81
N ALA A 65 6.86 0.69 -13.28
CA ALA A 65 6.57 -0.23 -12.18
C ALA A 65 6.11 0.50 -10.91
N LYS A 66 6.78 1.61 -10.55
CA LYS A 66 6.39 2.49 -9.45
C LYS A 66 4.98 3.07 -9.71
N ASP A 67 4.73 3.59 -10.91
CA ASP A 67 3.44 4.17 -11.30
C ASP A 67 2.30 3.14 -11.23
N LYS A 68 2.61 1.89 -11.58
CA LYS A 68 1.71 0.74 -11.51
C LYS A 68 1.64 0.11 -10.12
N ARG A 69 2.47 0.58 -9.19
CA ARG A 69 2.57 0.17 -7.78
C ARG A 69 2.79 -1.32 -7.61
N VAL A 70 3.75 -1.85 -8.33
CA VAL A 70 4.14 -3.26 -8.20
C VAL A 70 5.35 -3.43 -7.29
N ASP A 71 5.51 -4.59 -6.69
CA ASP A 71 6.64 -4.87 -5.80
C ASP A 71 7.98 -5.04 -6.53
N ALA A 72 7.97 -5.61 -7.73
CA ALA A 72 9.18 -5.90 -8.48
C ALA A 72 8.94 -5.98 -10.00
N VAL A 73 10.04 -6.09 -10.74
CA VAL A 73 10.03 -6.21 -12.19
C VAL A 73 10.81 -7.45 -12.63
N ILE A 74 10.25 -8.19 -13.58
CA ILE A 74 10.96 -9.27 -14.29
C ILE A 74 11.11 -8.86 -15.76
N ILE A 75 12.34 -8.64 -16.23
CA ILE A 75 12.60 -8.37 -17.65
C ILE A 75 12.49 -9.68 -18.43
N THR A 76 11.54 -9.75 -19.35
CA THR A 76 11.27 -10.95 -20.15
C THR A 76 12.06 -10.97 -21.45
N ASN A 77 12.21 -9.83 -22.13
CA ASN A 77 13.05 -9.70 -23.33
C ASN A 77 13.82 -8.38 -23.37
N LEU A 78 15.03 -8.45 -23.93
CA LEU A 78 15.84 -7.31 -24.30
C LEU A 78 16.33 -7.51 -25.74
N ILE A 79 15.75 -6.77 -26.68
CA ILE A 79 16.09 -6.83 -28.11
C ILE A 79 16.87 -5.57 -28.46
N GLN A 80 18.07 -5.76 -29.01
CA GLN A 80 18.97 -4.69 -29.42
C GLN A 80 19.20 -4.78 -30.93
N THR A 81 18.57 -3.88 -31.68
CA THR A 81 18.72 -3.75 -33.13
C THR A 81 19.18 -2.32 -33.47
N ASN A 82 18.48 -1.61 -34.34
CA ASN A 82 18.54 -0.15 -34.46
C ASN A 82 17.71 0.56 -33.37
N LYS A 83 17.02 -0.22 -32.53
CA LYS A 83 16.31 0.26 -31.33
C LYS A 83 16.59 -0.69 -30.16
N LEU A 84 16.44 -0.18 -28.95
CA LEU A 84 16.37 -0.98 -27.73
C LEU A 84 14.90 -1.20 -27.39
N ILE A 85 14.49 -2.46 -27.39
CA ILE A 85 13.14 -2.87 -27.00
C ILE A 85 13.24 -3.73 -25.74
N ILE A 86 12.50 -3.34 -24.71
CA ILE A 86 12.44 -4.04 -23.43
C ILE A 86 10.99 -4.46 -23.18
N THR A 87 10.78 -5.74 -22.92
CA THR A 87 9.51 -6.22 -22.37
C THR A 87 9.73 -6.66 -20.93
N ALA A 88 8.79 -6.31 -20.05
CA ALA A 88 8.90 -6.63 -18.63
C ALA A 88 7.53 -6.95 -18.03
N ASP A 89 7.53 -7.87 -17.08
CA ASP A 89 6.38 -8.18 -16.25
C ASP A 89 6.52 -7.41 -14.94
N LEU A 90 5.48 -6.64 -14.62
CA LEU A 90 5.35 -5.89 -13.39
C LEU A 90 4.63 -6.76 -12.38
N ILE A 91 5.27 -7.09 -11.26
CA ILE A 91 4.79 -8.15 -10.37
C ILE A 91 4.68 -7.70 -8.91
N ASP A 92 3.68 -8.23 -8.23
CA ASP A 92 3.62 -8.25 -6.76
C ASP A 92 4.14 -9.60 -6.26
N TYR A 93 4.95 -9.58 -5.19
CA TYR A 93 5.38 -10.81 -4.53
C TYR A 93 4.17 -11.57 -4.00
N CYS A 94 4.37 -12.86 -3.71
CA CYS A 94 3.35 -13.59 -2.99
C CYS A 94 3.24 -13.06 -1.57
N ASP A 95 2.00 -12.95 -1.09
CA ASP A 95 1.70 -12.49 0.26
C ASP A 95 2.41 -13.35 1.35
N GLU A 96 2.69 -14.62 1.06
CA GLU A 96 3.25 -15.60 2.01
C GLU A 96 4.78 -15.80 1.91
N ASP A 97 5.39 -15.52 0.75
CA ASP A 97 6.81 -15.81 0.51
C ASP A 97 7.43 -14.78 -0.44
N ARG A 98 8.32 -13.96 0.13
CA ARG A 98 9.12 -12.97 -0.61
C ARG A 98 10.51 -13.50 -0.96
N SER A 99 10.81 -14.76 -0.65
CA SER A 99 12.10 -15.36 -0.97
C SER A 99 12.25 -15.55 -2.48
N LEU A 100 13.48 -15.45 -2.96
CA LEU A 100 13.81 -15.71 -4.34
C LEU A 100 14.29 -17.16 -4.51
N SER A 101 13.83 -17.80 -5.59
CA SER A 101 14.24 -19.15 -5.98
C SER A 101 15.71 -19.19 -6.43
N GLY A 102 16.24 -20.40 -6.64
CA GLY A 102 17.52 -20.58 -7.33
C GLY A 102 17.47 -20.36 -8.85
N ILE A 103 16.28 -20.08 -9.42
CA ILE A 103 16.08 -19.95 -10.87
C ILE A 103 16.33 -18.50 -11.26
N ARG A 104 17.35 -18.26 -12.09
CA ARG A 104 17.69 -16.92 -12.57
C ARG A 104 16.67 -16.41 -13.60
N THR A 105 16.39 -15.11 -13.55
CA THR A 105 15.66 -14.40 -14.61
C THR A 105 16.56 -14.24 -15.85
N ALA A 106 15.96 -13.85 -16.98
CA ALA A 106 16.71 -13.66 -18.22
C ALA A 106 17.71 -12.48 -18.14
N TYR A 107 17.43 -11.49 -17.30
CA TYR A 107 18.23 -10.29 -17.11
C TYR A 107 18.16 -9.82 -15.65
N ASN A 108 19.30 -9.40 -15.09
CA ASN A 108 19.38 -8.80 -13.77
C ASN A 108 19.38 -7.27 -13.82
N GLN A 109 19.41 -6.62 -12.66
CA GLN A 109 19.51 -5.16 -12.51
C GLN A 109 20.69 -4.51 -13.28
N LEU A 110 21.75 -5.26 -13.57
CA LEU A 110 22.92 -4.78 -14.33
C LEU A 110 22.82 -5.06 -15.83
N SER A 111 21.67 -5.54 -16.32
CA SER A 111 21.42 -5.91 -17.72
C SER A 111 22.31 -7.02 -18.28
N ARG A 112 22.94 -7.82 -17.41
CA ARG A 112 23.77 -8.95 -17.84
C ARG A 112 22.90 -10.19 -18.00
N ARG A 113 22.96 -10.84 -19.16
CA ARG A 113 22.48 -12.23 -19.28
C ARG A 113 23.33 -13.07 -18.33
N PRO A 114 22.74 -13.92 -17.48
CA PRO A 114 23.51 -14.89 -16.73
C PRO A 114 24.37 -15.69 -17.71
N ILE A 115 25.67 -15.79 -17.45
CA ILE A 115 26.55 -16.67 -18.21
C ILE A 115 26.05 -18.09 -17.93
N THR A 116 25.29 -18.65 -18.87
CA THR A 116 24.91 -20.06 -18.81
C THR A 116 26.21 -20.86 -18.93
N PHE A 117 26.66 -21.47 -17.83
CA PHE A 117 27.64 -22.54 -17.94
C PHE A 117 26.96 -23.66 -18.74
N GLU A 118 27.45 -23.89 -19.95
CA GLU A 118 27.05 -25.04 -20.76
C GLU A 118 27.24 -26.30 -19.93
N ARG A 119 26.12 -26.91 -19.54
CA ARG A 119 26.12 -28.28 -19.06
C ARG A 119 26.49 -29.14 -20.26
N THR A 120 27.73 -29.59 -20.32
CA THR A 120 28.17 -30.63 -21.24
C THR A 120 27.29 -31.86 -21.04
N ASN A 121 26.36 -32.10 -21.96
CA ASN A 121 25.63 -33.35 -22.06
C ASN A 121 26.40 -34.31 -22.97
N PRO A 122 26.69 -35.54 -22.55
CA PRO A 122 27.09 -36.60 -23.46
C PRO A 122 25.86 -37.13 -24.19
N SER A 123 25.87 -36.95 -25.51
CA SER A 123 25.45 -37.87 -26.56
C SER A 123 24.37 -38.93 -26.25
N SER A 124 23.28 -38.92 -27.03
CA SER A 124 23.07 -39.84 -28.18
C SER A 124 21.62 -40.35 -28.36
N ILE A 125 21.22 -40.50 -29.65
CA ILE A 125 20.18 -41.40 -30.21
C ILE A 125 18.72 -40.90 -29.98
N SER A 126 17.80 -40.79 -30.95
CA SER A 126 17.72 -41.05 -32.40
C SER A 126 16.42 -40.44 -32.95
N THR A 127 16.46 -39.82 -34.13
CA THR A 127 15.32 -39.71 -35.06
C THR A 127 15.16 -41.06 -35.81
N PRO A 128 14.01 -41.44 -36.45
CA PRO A 128 13.27 -40.60 -37.40
C PRO A 128 11.77 -40.92 -37.72
N LYS A 129 11.04 -39.97 -38.34
CA LYS A 129 10.50 -40.01 -39.73
C LYS A 129 9.24 -39.14 -39.94
N LYS A 130 9.33 -38.34 -41.01
CA LYS A 130 8.28 -37.59 -41.72
C LYS A 130 7.08 -38.45 -42.16
N LYS A 131 5.87 -37.86 -42.14
CA LYS A 131 4.85 -38.00 -43.19
C LYS A 131 4.11 -36.67 -43.41
N SER A 132 3.83 -36.42 -44.70
CA SER A 132 3.27 -35.21 -45.34
C SER A 132 1.83 -34.85 -44.94
N PRO A 133 1.37 -33.62 -45.25
CA PRO A 133 0.08 -33.10 -44.81
C PRO A 133 -1.06 -33.43 -45.78
N ALA A 134 -2.24 -33.69 -45.23
CA ALA A 134 -3.51 -33.73 -45.96
C ALA A 134 -4.26 -32.41 -45.74
N SER A 135 -4.60 -31.78 -46.85
CA SER A 135 -5.47 -30.61 -46.99
C SER A 135 -6.89 -30.89 -46.49
N ILE A 136 -7.42 -30.02 -45.62
CA ILE A 136 -8.84 -29.99 -45.27
C ILE A 136 -9.38 -28.60 -45.64
N SER A 137 -10.39 -28.62 -46.52
CA SER A 137 -11.18 -27.51 -47.04
C SER A 137 -12.11 -26.93 -45.97
N ILE A 138 -12.18 -25.60 -45.89
CA ILE A 138 -13.09 -24.83 -45.04
C ILE A 138 -14.41 -24.59 -45.81
N PRO A 139 -15.60 -24.86 -45.23
CA PRO A 139 -16.87 -24.47 -45.83
C PRO A 139 -17.19 -22.98 -45.60
N GLU A 140 -17.70 -22.34 -46.65
CA GLU A 140 -18.24 -20.97 -46.66
C GLU A 140 -19.32 -20.77 -45.58
N THR A 141 -19.14 -19.75 -44.75
CA THR A 141 -20.17 -19.32 -43.81
C THR A 141 -21.09 -18.30 -44.48
N ARG A 142 -22.34 -18.68 -44.69
CA ARG A 142 -23.43 -17.79 -45.14
C ARG A 142 -23.68 -16.69 -44.13
N VAL A 143 -23.65 -15.44 -44.59
CA VAL A 143 -24.10 -14.26 -43.87
C VAL A 143 -25.64 -14.29 -43.79
N ALA A 144 -26.18 -14.46 -42.59
CA ALA A 144 -27.60 -14.28 -42.31
C ALA A 144 -27.86 -12.81 -41.95
N GLN A 145 -28.75 -12.16 -42.69
CA GLN A 145 -29.24 -10.81 -42.41
C GLN A 145 -30.18 -10.85 -41.19
N ALA A 146 -29.83 -10.11 -40.14
CA ALA A 146 -30.68 -9.95 -38.97
C ALA A 146 -31.71 -8.81 -39.19
N GLN A 147 -32.98 -9.16 -39.05
CA GLN A 147 -34.11 -8.24 -39.01
C GLN A 147 -34.10 -7.40 -37.72
N THR A 148 -34.15 -6.08 -37.87
CA THR A 148 -34.28 -5.12 -36.79
C THR A 148 -35.67 -5.21 -36.14
N SER A 149 -35.70 -5.50 -34.84
CA SER A 149 -36.89 -5.39 -33.99
C SER A 149 -36.99 -4.00 -33.34
N PRO A 150 -38.20 -3.52 -32.98
CA PRO A 150 -38.42 -2.15 -32.55
C PRO A 150 -37.93 -1.86 -31.12
N GLN A 151 -37.38 -0.66 -30.98
CA GLN A 151 -36.80 -0.10 -29.77
C GLN A 151 -37.86 0.16 -28.67
N PRO A 152 -37.67 -0.27 -27.41
CA PRO A 152 -38.56 0.08 -26.30
C PRO A 152 -38.35 1.53 -25.86
N LYS A 153 -39.46 2.24 -25.62
CA LYS A 153 -39.49 3.61 -25.07
C LYS A 153 -38.85 3.63 -23.67
N ALA A 154 -37.80 4.43 -23.52
CA ALA A 154 -37.15 4.70 -22.24
C ALA A 154 -38.09 5.44 -21.28
N LYS A 155 -38.20 4.93 -20.05
CA LYS A 155 -38.76 5.68 -18.91
C LYS A 155 -37.74 6.77 -18.49
N PRO A 156 -38.19 7.96 -18.08
CA PRO A 156 -37.30 9.01 -17.61
C PRO A 156 -36.62 8.60 -16.29
N ALA A 157 -35.30 8.78 -16.24
CA ALA A 157 -34.49 8.59 -15.04
C ALA A 157 -34.86 9.62 -13.96
N PRO A 158 -34.87 9.25 -12.67
CA PRO A 158 -35.05 10.20 -11.58
C PRO A 158 -33.86 11.16 -11.52
N LYS A 159 -34.15 12.45 -11.33
CA LYS A 159 -33.17 13.53 -11.16
C LYS A 159 -32.22 13.22 -9.99
N PRO A 160 -30.91 13.41 -10.14
CA PRO A 160 -29.98 13.39 -9.01
C PRO A 160 -30.32 14.53 -8.05
N ALA A 161 -30.55 14.21 -6.78
CA ALA A 161 -30.63 15.22 -5.74
C ALA A 161 -29.26 15.91 -5.61
N ALA A 162 -29.26 17.24 -5.64
CA ALA A 162 -28.06 18.04 -5.45
C ALA A 162 -27.43 17.73 -4.08
N ARG A 163 -26.22 17.19 -4.09
CA ARG A 163 -25.39 16.93 -2.91
C ARG A 163 -24.89 18.28 -2.40
N ALA A 164 -25.47 18.77 -1.31
CA ALA A 164 -24.96 19.94 -0.62
C ALA A 164 -23.66 19.55 0.10
N SER A 165 -22.52 19.97 -0.42
CA SER A 165 -21.23 19.91 0.27
C SER A 165 -21.21 20.96 1.39
N SER A 166 -21.81 20.64 2.53
CA SER A 166 -21.64 21.46 3.74
C SER A 166 -20.35 21.04 4.43
N THR A 167 -19.25 21.72 4.13
CA THR A 167 -18.06 21.68 4.99
C THR A 167 -18.45 22.27 6.35
N PRO A 168 -18.42 21.49 7.45
CA PRO A 168 -18.79 22.00 8.76
C PRO A 168 -17.74 23.01 9.23
N ARG A 169 -18.17 24.24 9.55
CA ARG A 169 -17.34 25.22 10.27
C ARG A 169 -17.18 24.75 11.72
N TYR A 170 -16.01 24.20 12.04
CA TYR A 170 -15.61 23.91 13.41
C TYR A 170 -15.24 25.23 14.11
N THR A 171 -16.05 25.69 15.06
CA THR A 171 -15.71 26.85 15.91
C THR A 171 -14.90 26.35 17.10
N GLY A 172 -13.61 26.66 17.08
CA GLY A 172 -12.59 26.13 17.99
C GLY A 172 -12.80 26.46 19.47
N VAL A 173 -12.84 25.41 20.28
CA VAL A 173 -12.35 25.41 21.65
C VAL A 173 -11.09 24.55 21.64
N ARG A 174 -9.95 25.09 22.08
CA ARG A 174 -8.67 24.38 22.23
C ARG A 174 -8.76 23.33 23.35
N ASN A 175 -9.55 22.28 23.14
CA ASN A 175 -9.49 21.07 23.95
C ASN A 175 -8.61 20.07 23.20
N PHE A 176 -7.32 20.35 23.15
CA PHE A 176 -6.33 19.38 22.68
C PHE A 176 -6.22 18.28 23.74
N LYS A 177 -6.43 17.04 23.32
CA LYS A 177 -6.12 15.86 24.13
C LYS A 177 -5.65 14.79 23.17
N SER A 178 -4.34 14.57 23.13
CA SER A 178 -3.76 13.46 22.38
C SER A 178 -4.43 12.14 22.78
N GLU A 179 -4.80 11.35 21.77
CA GLU A 179 -5.26 9.96 21.95
C GLU A 179 -4.11 8.95 21.81
N LEU A 180 -2.86 9.42 21.60
CA LEU A 180 -1.69 8.57 21.42
C LEU A 180 -1.40 7.80 22.71
N LEU A 181 -1.27 6.48 22.58
CA LEU A 181 -0.95 5.59 23.70
C LEU A 181 0.52 5.23 23.66
N SER A 182 1.15 5.16 24.84
CA SER A 182 2.51 4.64 24.97
C SER A 182 2.56 3.16 24.58
N GLU A 183 3.74 2.67 24.17
CA GLU A 183 3.94 1.25 23.85
C GLU A 183 3.55 0.33 25.02
N LEU A 184 3.86 0.75 26.25
CA LEU A 184 3.49 0.00 27.45
C LEU A 184 1.97 -0.07 27.64
N GLU A 185 1.24 1.00 27.32
CA GLU A 185 -0.22 1.00 27.38
C GLU A 185 -0.83 0.13 26.28
N LEU A 186 -0.32 0.23 25.05
CA LEU A 186 -0.72 -0.64 23.94
C LEU A 186 -0.50 -2.11 24.29
N ALA A 187 0.67 -2.46 24.83
CA ALA A 187 0.98 -3.81 25.28
C ALA A 187 0.04 -4.29 26.39
N LYS A 188 -0.30 -3.43 27.36
CA LYS A 188 -1.26 -3.75 28.43
C LYS A 188 -2.68 -3.98 27.90
N ILE A 189 -3.10 -3.25 26.88
CA ILE A 189 -4.42 -3.44 26.25
C ILE A 189 -4.39 -4.75 25.44
N ALA A 190 -3.36 -4.95 24.62
CA ALA A 190 -3.19 -6.16 23.82
C ALA A 190 -3.15 -7.43 24.68
N ALA A 191 -2.47 -7.42 25.82
CA ALA A 191 -2.40 -8.54 26.76
C ALA A 191 -3.74 -8.92 27.41
N LYS A 192 -4.73 -8.02 27.37
CA LYS A 192 -6.09 -8.26 27.88
C LYS A 192 -7.08 -8.67 26.80
N ALA A 193 -6.67 -8.64 25.53
CA ALA A 193 -7.55 -8.95 24.41
C ALA A 193 -7.91 -10.44 24.39
N ASP A 194 -9.20 -10.74 24.20
CA ASP A 194 -9.66 -12.12 24.02
C ASP A 194 -9.50 -12.58 22.57
N ARG A 195 -8.24 -12.87 22.19
CA ARG A 195 -7.89 -13.33 20.83
C ARG A 195 -8.42 -14.72 20.48
N ASN A 196 -9.18 -15.39 21.37
CA ASN A 196 -9.79 -16.69 21.09
C ASN A 196 -10.97 -16.61 20.11
N SER A 197 -11.36 -15.41 19.67
CA SER A 197 -12.51 -15.16 18.81
C SER A 197 -12.42 -15.80 17.41
N GLY A 198 -11.21 -16.25 17.01
CA GLY A 198 -10.95 -16.87 15.71
C GLY A 198 -11.10 -15.89 14.54
N SER A 199 -10.45 -16.19 13.42
CA SER A 199 -10.50 -15.40 12.18
C SER A 199 -11.73 -15.72 11.32
N ASN A 200 -12.83 -16.14 11.95
CA ASN A 200 -14.04 -16.58 11.25
C ASN A 200 -14.99 -15.41 10.92
N VAL A 201 -15.62 -15.51 9.77
CA VAL A 201 -16.58 -14.54 9.24
C VAL A 201 -17.87 -15.27 8.89
N THR A 202 -18.98 -14.76 9.40
CA THR A 202 -20.30 -15.35 9.26
C THR A 202 -21.32 -14.25 8.95
N LEU A 203 -22.57 -14.65 8.69
CA LEU A 203 -23.70 -13.72 8.60
C LEU A 203 -24.05 -13.00 9.93
N SER A 204 -23.48 -13.44 11.04
CA SER A 204 -23.74 -12.89 12.37
C SER A 204 -22.63 -11.96 12.84
N GLY A 205 -21.41 -12.10 12.33
CA GLY A 205 -20.24 -11.33 12.75
C GLY A 205 -18.96 -11.70 11.99
N ALA A 206 -17.92 -10.88 12.15
CA ALA A 206 -16.59 -11.09 11.59
C ALA A 206 -15.55 -10.91 12.71
N TYR A 207 -14.64 -11.88 12.90
CA TYR A 207 -13.66 -11.88 14.00
C TYR A 207 -14.32 -11.73 15.38
N GLY A 208 -15.50 -12.32 15.57
CA GLY A 208 -16.33 -12.16 16.77
C GLY A 208 -16.98 -10.78 16.95
N VAL A 209 -16.74 -9.83 16.02
CA VAL A 209 -17.36 -8.50 16.01
C VAL A 209 -18.71 -8.57 15.29
N ASN A 210 -19.75 -8.09 15.98
CA ASN A 210 -21.11 -7.99 15.45
C ASN A 210 -21.49 -6.53 15.19
N ILE A 211 -22.44 -6.31 14.27
CA ILE A 211 -23.06 -4.99 14.07
C ILE A 211 -23.65 -4.48 15.38
N ASN A 212 -23.52 -3.18 15.63
CA ASN A 212 -23.90 -2.47 16.87
C ASN A 212 -23.08 -2.80 18.12
N ASN A 213 -22.00 -3.59 18.02
CA ASN A 213 -21.01 -3.63 19.09
C ASN A 213 -20.38 -2.24 19.28
N SER A 214 -20.01 -1.90 20.52
CA SER A 214 -19.34 -0.63 20.81
C SER A 214 -17.85 -0.68 20.50
N ALA A 215 -17.21 0.46 20.29
CA ALA A 215 -15.76 0.51 20.11
C ALA A 215 -15.02 -0.08 21.31
N LYS A 216 -15.53 0.15 22.53
CA LYS A 216 -15.02 -0.49 23.75
C LYS A 216 -15.09 -2.02 23.70
N TYR A 217 -16.19 -2.59 23.20
CA TYR A 217 -16.31 -4.05 23.07
C TYR A 217 -15.29 -4.57 22.06
N VAL A 218 -15.19 -3.94 20.88
CA VAL A 218 -14.23 -4.34 19.84
C VAL A 218 -12.79 -4.27 20.35
N ARG A 219 -12.42 -3.19 21.06
CA ARG A 219 -11.08 -3.03 21.65
C ARG A 219 -10.76 -4.09 22.70
N ASN A 220 -11.76 -4.50 23.50
CA ASN A 220 -11.58 -5.59 24.46
C ASN A 220 -11.44 -6.96 23.78
N LEU A 221 -12.07 -7.14 22.62
CA LEU A 221 -12.07 -8.38 21.87
C LEU A 221 -10.76 -8.55 21.07
N LEU A 222 -10.44 -7.54 20.25
CA LEU A 222 -9.34 -7.61 19.28
C LEU A 222 -8.04 -6.97 19.78
N GLY A 223 -8.09 -6.19 20.85
CA GLY A 223 -6.98 -5.35 21.29
C GLY A 223 -7.03 -3.95 20.66
N PRO A 224 -5.95 -3.17 20.77
CA PRO A 224 -5.87 -1.89 20.08
C PRO A 224 -5.79 -2.10 18.56
N ALA A 225 -6.40 -1.20 17.79
CA ALA A 225 -6.29 -1.22 16.34
C ALA A 225 -4.87 -0.84 15.90
N SER A 226 -4.39 -1.38 14.78
CA SER A 226 -3.12 -0.98 14.16
C SER A 226 -3.13 0.48 13.71
N ALA A 227 -4.28 0.98 13.26
CA ALA A 227 -4.50 2.40 13.04
C ALA A 227 -5.96 2.80 13.33
N GLU A 228 -6.16 4.06 13.74
CA GLU A 228 -7.46 4.67 13.97
C GLU A 228 -7.56 5.98 13.18
N PHE A 229 -8.61 6.12 12.36
CA PHE A 229 -8.85 7.31 11.54
C PHE A 229 -10.23 7.90 11.79
N THR A 230 -10.32 9.22 11.81
CA THR A 230 -11.58 9.97 11.90
C THR A 230 -12.11 10.23 10.49
N LEU A 231 -13.35 9.83 10.22
CA LEU A 231 -14.01 10.05 8.92
C LEU A 231 -15.12 11.12 8.99
N GLY A 232 -15.51 11.50 10.21
CA GLY A 232 -16.62 12.39 10.48
C GLY A 232 -16.75 12.68 11.96
N ARG A 233 -17.70 13.55 12.34
CA ARG A 233 -17.93 13.93 13.74
C ARG A 233 -18.17 12.71 14.65
N ASP A 234 -18.96 11.76 14.15
CA ASP A 234 -19.35 10.56 14.89
C ASP A 234 -18.95 9.27 14.16
N THR A 235 -18.05 9.38 13.17
CA THR A 235 -17.63 8.27 12.30
C THR A 235 -16.13 8.03 12.41
N LYS A 236 -15.74 6.82 12.78
CA LYS A 236 -14.34 6.38 12.89
C LYS A 236 -14.10 5.11 12.07
N ALA A 237 -12.89 4.94 11.58
CA ALA A 237 -12.42 3.71 10.95
C ALA A 237 -11.23 3.17 11.72
N TRP A 238 -11.33 1.93 12.19
CA TRP A 238 -10.23 1.21 12.83
C TRP A 238 -9.70 0.16 11.87
N LEU A 239 -8.38 0.13 11.71
CA LEU A 239 -7.67 -0.85 10.88
C LEU A 239 -6.90 -1.81 11.79
N TYR A 240 -7.14 -3.11 11.63
CA TYR A 240 -6.40 -4.19 12.27
C TYR A 240 -5.55 -4.90 11.21
N GLY A 241 -4.26 -5.11 11.50
CA GLY A 241 -3.28 -5.45 10.47
C GLY A 241 -3.23 -4.36 9.40
N ARG A 242 -3.24 -4.75 8.13
CA ARG A 242 -3.20 -3.87 6.96
C ARG A 242 -4.49 -3.85 6.15
N ASP A 243 -5.36 -4.85 6.35
CA ASP A 243 -6.51 -5.08 5.47
C ASP A 243 -7.87 -5.17 6.18
N LEU A 244 -7.94 -5.41 7.50
CA LEU A 244 -9.21 -5.55 8.21
C LEU A 244 -9.70 -4.22 8.80
N TRP A 245 -10.75 -3.67 8.20
CA TRP A 245 -11.36 -2.42 8.63
C TRP A 245 -12.64 -2.64 9.42
N VAL A 246 -12.81 -1.91 10.51
CA VAL A 246 -14.03 -1.81 11.31
C VAL A 246 -14.49 -0.36 11.32
N ILE A 247 -15.67 -0.10 10.78
CA ILE A 247 -16.26 1.24 10.67
C ILE A 247 -17.30 1.42 11.77
N PHE A 248 -17.13 2.51 12.51
CA PHE A 248 -18.01 2.92 13.60
C PHE A 248 -18.80 4.17 13.20
N GLU A 249 -20.07 4.20 13.55
CA GLU A 249 -20.92 5.39 13.53
C GLU A 249 -21.61 5.49 14.89
N ASN A 250 -21.48 6.63 15.58
CA ASN A 250 -21.99 6.85 16.94
C ASN A 250 -21.53 5.78 17.96
N ASP A 251 -20.24 5.43 17.95
CA ASP A 251 -19.65 4.37 18.80
C ASP A 251 -20.29 2.98 18.57
N LYS A 252 -20.78 2.71 17.35
CA LYS A 252 -21.39 1.42 16.99
C LYS A 252 -20.82 0.90 15.68
N VAL A 253 -20.42 -0.36 15.66
CA VAL A 253 -19.95 -1.03 14.44
C VAL A 253 -21.08 -1.06 13.41
N GLN A 254 -20.82 -0.51 12.22
CA GLN A 254 -21.75 -0.53 11.09
C GLN A 254 -21.28 -1.43 9.95
N LYS A 255 -19.95 -1.55 9.77
CA LYS A 255 -19.33 -2.31 8.68
C LYS A 255 -18.01 -2.92 9.17
N VAL A 256 -17.76 -4.17 8.81
CA VAL A 256 -16.46 -4.83 8.89
C VAL A 256 -16.09 -5.28 7.49
N THR A 257 -14.90 -4.94 7.01
CA THR A 257 -14.52 -5.21 5.62
C THR A 257 -13.06 -5.55 5.50
N TYR A 258 -12.74 -6.44 4.57
CA TYR A 258 -11.37 -6.83 4.25
C TYR A 258 -10.95 -6.23 2.90
N ARG A 259 -9.73 -5.67 2.84
CA ARG A 259 -9.17 -5.00 1.65
C ARG A 259 -9.98 -3.80 1.15
N GLU A 260 -10.43 -2.95 2.06
CA GLU A 260 -10.99 -1.65 1.70
C GLU A 260 -9.88 -0.72 1.21
N ARG A 261 -9.93 -0.37 -0.08
CA ARG A 261 -8.92 0.46 -0.74
C ARG A 261 -9.28 1.94 -0.73
N SER A 262 -10.48 2.33 -0.28
CA SER A 262 -10.94 3.73 -0.39
C SER A 262 -10.23 4.71 0.53
N LEU A 263 -9.61 4.27 1.64
CA LEU A 263 -9.01 5.16 2.63
C LEU A 263 -7.50 5.33 2.45
N LEU A 264 -6.76 4.22 2.41
CA LEU A 264 -5.30 4.21 2.38
C LEU A 264 -4.77 3.61 1.09
N ASN A 265 -3.75 4.26 0.55
CA ASN A 265 -2.95 3.70 -0.52
C ASN A 265 -1.84 2.76 0.01
N TYR A 266 -0.95 2.32 -0.87
CA TYR A 266 0.15 1.44 -0.50
C TYR A 266 1.15 2.09 0.46
N THR A 267 1.44 3.39 0.32
CA THR A 267 2.24 4.15 1.29
C THR A 267 1.63 4.04 2.68
N GLY A 268 0.35 4.38 2.82
CA GLY A 268 -0.37 4.34 4.08
C GLY A 268 -0.38 2.95 4.72
N ARG A 269 -0.68 1.91 3.93
CA ARG A 269 -0.70 0.53 4.44
C ARG A 269 0.68 -0.01 4.81
N ASN A 270 1.73 0.37 4.09
CA ASN A 270 3.08 -0.15 4.34
C ASN A 270 3.74 0.45 5.58
N ILE A 271 3.27 1.61 6.06
CA ILE A 271 3.70 2.18 7.35
C ILE A 271 3.20 1.30 8.51
N ILE A 272 2.09 0.59 8.32
CA ILE A 272 1.48 -0.26 9.33
C ILE A 272 2.17 -1.64 9.31
N LEU A 273 2.49 -2.18 10.48
CA LEU A 273 3.09 -3.50 10.60
C LEU A 273 2.11 -4.60 10.14
N TYR A 274 2.68 -5.64 9.54
CA TYR A 274 1.95 -6.86 9.21
C TYR A 274 1.58 -7.59 10.50
N ASP A 275 0.33 -8.03 10.62
CA ASP A 275 -0.15 -8.83 11.73
C ASP A 275 -0.84 -10.09 11.18
N GLN A 276 -0.19 -11.24 11.37
CA GLN A 276 -0.68 -12.54 10.93
C GLN A 276 -2.08 -12.89 11.49
N ASP A 277 -2.47 -12.29 12.62
CA ASP A 277 -3.78 -12.53 13.24
C ASP A 277 -4.92 -11.84 12.47
N PHE A 278 -4.61 -10.88 11.59
CA PHE A 278 -5.59 -10.12 10.81
C PHE A 278 -5.32 -10.14 9.29
N ASP A 279 -4.06 -10.35 8.88
CA ASP A 279 -3.64 -10.28 7.49
C ASP A 279 -3.62 -11.68 6.84
N ASN A 280 -4.67 -11.96 6.05
CA ASN A 280 -4.87 -13.12 5.19
C ASN A 280 -5.24 -14.46 5.88
N ASN A 281 -5.67 -14.45 7.14
CA ASN A 281 -5.98 -15.68 7.89
C ASN A 281 -7.48 -16.00 8.04
N TRP A 282 -8.37 -15.25 7.38
CA TRP A 282 -9.80 -15.37 7.59
C TRP A 282 -10.46 -16.51 6.82
N LEU A 283 -11.54 -17.02 7.41
CA LEU A 283 -12.41 -18.04 6.82
C LEU A 283 -13.87 -17.58 6.88
N ILE A 284 -14.65 -17.88 5.85
CA ILE A 284 -16.10 -17.75 5.84
C ILE A 284 -16.71 -19.06 6.33
N ASP A 285 -17.48 -18.99 7.42
CA ASP A 285 -18.09 -20.13 8.13
C ASP A 285 -17.10 -21.29 8.38
N ASP A 286 -15.85 -20.98 8.72
CA ASP A 286 -14.73 -21.93 8.91
C ASP A 286 -14.45 -22.86 7.71
N LYS A 287 -14.88 -22.47 6.49
CA LYS A 287 -14.84 -23.34 5.31
C LYS A 287 -14.04 -22.76 4.15
N ALA A 288 -14.37 -21.54 3.75
CA ALA A 288 -13.81 -20.92 2.55
C ALA A 288 -12.91 -19.76 2.92
N GLY A 289 -11.66 -19.77 2.45
CA GLY A 289 -10.65 -18.81 2.86
C GLY A 289 -10.17 -17.91 1.73
N PHE A 290 -9.27 -17.00 2.09
CA PHE A 290 -8.51 -16.22 1.13
C PHE A 290 -7.91 -17.12 0.04
N ARG A 291 -8.05 -16.70 -1.22
CA ARG A 291 -7.59 -17.38 -2.44
C ARG A 291 -8.28 -18.71 -2.79
N ASP A 292 -9.35 -19.12 -2.13
CA ASP A 292 -10.18 -20.22 -2.63
C ASP A 292 -10.81 -19.83 -4.00
N ASP A 293 -10.82 -20.76 -4.96
CA ASP A 293 -11.44 -20.56 -6.26
C ASP A 293 -12.98 -20.53 -6.19
N VAL A 294 -13.61 -19.83 -7.14
CA VAL A 294 -15.08 -19.69 -7.19
C VAL A 294 -15.82 -21.04 -7.08
N PRO A 295 -15.49 -22.10 -7.87
CA PRO A 295 -16.11 -23.42 -7.71
C PRO A 295 -16.00 -23.99 -6.29
N ASN A 296 -14.83 -23.91 -5.67
CA ASN A 296 -14.59 -24.42 -4.33
C ASN A 296 -15.40 -23.65 -3.28
N VAL A 297 -15.41 -22.31 -3.35
CA VAL A 297 -16.22 -21.46 -2.47
C VAL A 297 -17.71 -21.81 -2.61
N ARG A 298 -18.23 -21.94 -3.83
CA ARG A 298 -19.64 -22.28 -4.07
C ARG A 298 -20.03 -23.65 -3.54
N ARG A 299 -19.12 -24.62 -3.62
CA ARG A 299 -19.34 -25.98 -3.08
C ARG A 299 -19.37 -25.96 -1.55
N LYS A 300 -18.44 -25.23 -0.92
CA LYS A 300 -18.33 -25.07 0.53
C LYS A 300 -19.47 -24.24 1.12
N LEU A 301 -19.93 -23.22 0.40
CA LEU A 301 -20.93 -22.22 0.79
C LEU A 301 -22.10 -22.18 -0.20
N ASN A 302 -22.85 -23.29 -0.27
CA ASN A 302 -23.94 -23.49 -1.23
C ASN A 302 -25.15 -22.56 -1.07
N TYR A 303 -25.17 -21.71 -0.05
CA TYR A 303 -26.24 -20.74 0.21
C TYR A 303 -25.98 -19.36 -0.41
N LEU A 304 -24.77 -19.11 -0.94
CA LEU A 304 -24.41 -17.82 -1.55
C LEU A 304 -25.20 -17.56 -2.83
N LYS A 305 -25.64 -16.32 -3.01
CA LYS A 305 -26.30 -15.85 -4.24
C LYS A 305 -25.30 -15.06 -5.07
N GLN A 306 -25.06 -15.50 -6.29
CA GLN A 306 -24.20 -14.78 -7.22
C GLN A 306 -24.88 -13.49 -7.68
N GLN A 307 -24.21 -12.35 -7.52
CA GLN A 307 -24.66 -11.04 -8.03
C GLN A 307 -23.98 -10.69 -9.35
N SER A 308 -22.70 -11.04 -9.49
CA SER A 308 -21.92 -10.80 -10.70
C SER A 308 -20.88 -11.92 -10.92
N LYS A 309 -20.00 -11.77 -11.91
CA LYS A 309 -18.87 -12.70 -12.09
C LYS A 309 -17.90 -12.69 -10.90
N THR A 310 -17.79 -11.56 -10.21
CA THR A 310 -16.79 -11.31 -9.16
C THR A 310 -17.40 -11.03 -7.79
N GLU A 311 -18.72 -11.18 -7.65
CA GLU A 311 -19.43 -10.84 -6.41
C GLU A 311 -20.50 -11.88 -6.05
N PHE A 312 -20.44 -12.34 -4.80
CA PHE A 312 -21.43 -13.22 -4.19
C PHE A 312 -21.94 -12.61 -2.89
N THR A 313 -23.23 -12.76 -2.62
CA THR A 313 -23.84 -12.20 -1.41
C THR A 313 -24.72 -13.21 -0.69
N VAL A 314 -24.82 -13.03 0.61
CA VAL A 314 -25.81 -13.67 1.46
C VAL A 314 -26.33 -12.63 2.44
N SER A 315 -27.62 -12.67 2.71
CA SER A 315 -28.25 -11.70 3.62
C SER A 315 -29.30 -12.38 4.49
N ASN A 316 -29.44 -11.89 5.72
CA ASN A 316 -30.61 -12.17 6.56
C ASN A 316 -31.46 -10.88 6.68
N GLN A 317 -32.39 -10.82 7.64
CA GLN A 317 -33.25 -9.64 7.83
C GLN A 317 -32.47 -8.38 8.26
N LYS A 318 -31.29 -8.53 8.87
CA LYS A 318 -30.55 -7.44 9.51
C LYS A 318 -29.21 -7.14 8.85
N ASN A 319 -28.55 -8.15 8.30
CA ASN A 319 -27.16 -8.05 7.84
C ASN A 319 -27.02 -8.52 6.39
N LEU A 320 -25.99 -7.99 5.74
CA LEU A 320 -25.47 -8.42 4.44
C LEU A 320 -24.01 -8.85 4.61
N LEU A 321 -23.67 -10.02 4.10
CA LEU A 321 -22.30 -10.45 3.85
C LEU A 321 -22.11 -10.54 2.34
N LYS A 322 -21.14 -9.78 1.85
CA LYS A 322 -20.67 -9.77 0.47
C LYS A 322 -19.28 -10.38 0.42
N LEU A 323 -19.03 -11.22 -0.58
CA LEU A 323 -17.72 -11.78 -0.89
C LEU A 323 -17.24 -11.21 -2.22
N ASP A 324 -16.00 -10.74 -2.22
CA ASP A 324 -15.32 -10.14 -3.36
C ASP A 324 -14.32 -11.11 -3.96
N PHE A 325 -14.30 -11.21 -5.28
CA PHE A 325 -13.35 -12.00 -6.03
C PHE A 325 -12.52 -11.11 -6.94
N ALA A 326 -11.23 -11.41 -7.06
CA ALA A 326 -10.32 -10.71 -7.94
C ALA A 326 -9.64 -11.69 -8.90
N GLU A 327 -9.20 -11.18 -10.03
CA GLU A 327 -8.33 -11.90 -10.96
C GLU A 327 -6.91 -11.89 -10.42
N PHE A 328 -6.30 -13.07 -10.34
CA PHE A 328 -4.91 -13.28 -9.99
C PHE A 328 -4.22 -13.98 -11.16
N SER A 329 -3.11 -13.44 -11.62
CA SER A 329 -2.30 -14.17 -12.60
C SER A 329 -1.62 -15.37 -11.92
N SER A 330 -1.54 -16.47 -12.66
CA SER A 330 -0.90 -17.71 -12.22
C SER A 330 0.25 -18.02 -13.17
N TYR A 331 1.36 -18.50 -12.63
CA TYR A 331 2.58 -18.76 -13.41
C TYR A 331 2.40 -19.87 -14.44
N ASN A 332 1.48 -20.78 -14.14
CA ASN A 332 1.29 -22.00 -14.89
C ASN A 332 0.18 -21.85 -15.94
N THR A 333 -0.54 -20.73 -15.94
CA THR A 333 -1.68 -20.52 -16.85
C THR A 333 -1.61 -19.12 -17.47
N THR A 334 -1.89 -19.04 -18.76
CA THR A 334 -2.00 -17.75 -19.46
C THR A 334 -3.30 -17.02 -19.10
N GLU A 335 -4.27 -17.73 -18.54
CA GLU A 335 -5.55 -17.15 -18.10
C GLU A 335 -5.48 -16.85 -16.59
N PRO A 336 -5.92 -15.65 -16.15
CA PRO A 336 -5.98 -15.31 -14.74
C PRO A 336 -7.03 -16.16 -14.02
N GLU A 337 -6.74 -16.52 -12.78
CA GLU A 337 -7.64 -17.25 -11.90
C GLU A 337 -8.48 -16.26 -11.07
N VAL A 338 -9.79 -16.46 -11.03
CA VAL A 338 -10.70 -15.65 -10.20
C VAL A 338 -10.80 -16.27 -8.81
N LEU A 339 -10.20 -15.62 -7.82
CA LEU A 339 -10.07 -16.14 -6.45
C LEU A 339 -10.73 -15.22 -5.42
N LEU A 340 -11.20 -15.80 -4.32
CA LEU A 340 -11.78 -15.07 -3.20
C LEU A 340 -10.73 -14.14 -2.59
N SER A 341 -10.98 -12.83 -2.63
CA SER A 341 -9.99 -11.81 -2.28
C SER A 341 -10.41 -10.93 -1.09
N GLY A 342 -11.71 -10.84 -0.78
CA GLY A 342 -12.19 -10.04 0.33
C GLY A 342 -13.62 -10.34 0.74
N PHE A 343 -14.06 -9.67 1.80
CA PHE A 343 -15.43 -9.71 2.26
C PHE A 343 -15.85 -8.34 2.80
N THR A 344 -17.16 -8.09 2.76
CA THR A 344 -17.79 -6.97 3.45
C THR A 344 -18.99 -7.48 4.24
N PHE A 345 -18.98 -7.26 5.56
CA PHE A 345 -20.07 -7.56 6.49
C PHE A 345 -20.65 -6.25 7.04
N HIS A 346 -21.94 -5.99 6.84
CA HIS A 346 -22.56 -4.76 7.33
C HIS A 346 -24.06 -4.90 7.60
N SER A 347 -24.63 -3.91 8.29
CA SER A 347 -26.09 -3.79 8.45
C SER A 347 -26.74 -3.58 7.08
N ARG A 348 -27.93 -4.17 6.86
CA ARG A 348 -28.75 -3.87 5.67
C ARG A 348 -29.15 -2.41 5.59
N ASP A 349 -29.27 -1.74 6.74
CA ASP A 349 -29.62 -0.33 6.83
C ASP A 349 -28.40 0.61 6.66
N TYR A 350 -27.22 0.04 6.46
CA TYR A 350 -26.00 0.79 6.20
C TYR A 350 -25.75 0.88 4.69
N TYR A 351 -25.89 2.10 4.17
CA TYR A 351 -25.75 2.40 2.74
C TYR A 351 -24.69 3.48 2.46
N GLN A 352 -23.98 3.93 3.50
CA GLN A 352 -23.00 5.00 3.35
C GLN A 352 -21.72 4.44 2.75
N ASP A 353 -21.22 5.11 1.70
CA ASP A 353 -19.84 4.95 1.31
C ASP A 353 -18.95 5.42 2.45
N ILE A 354 -17.79 4.78 2.58
CA ILE A 354 -16.78 5.21 3.52
C ILE A 354 -16.31 6.61 3.10
N GLY A 355 -16.45 7.58 3.99
CA GLY A 355 -15.99 8.95 3.77
C GLY A 355 -14.47 9.07 3.79
N ASP A 356 -13.95 10.24 3.42
CA ASP A 356 -12.52 10.51 3.45
C ASP A 356 -11.99 10.67 4.89
N ILE A 357 -10.69 10.45 5.09
CA ILE A 357 -10.01 10.74 6.36
C ILE A 357 -10.03 12.26 6.58
N ILE A 358 -10.52 12.69 7.73
CA ILE A 358 -10.48 14.07 8.19
C ILE A 358 -9.19 14.26 9.00
N TYR A 359 -8.38 15.22 8.58
CA TYR A 359 -7.10 15.55 9.19
C TYR A 359 -7.20 16.76 10.12
N SER A 360 -6.16 16.90 10.96
CA SER A 360 -5.98 18.10 11.77
C SER A 360 -5.72 19.30 10.87
N GLN A 361 -6.16 20.49 11.30
CA GLN A 361 -5.71 21.73 10.67
C GLN A 361 -4.37 22.11 11.30
N ILE A 362 -3.34 22.19 10.47
CA ILE A 362 -1.97 22.53 10.87
C ILE A 362 -1.65 23.98 10.49
N ASP A 363 -0.82 24.64 11.28
CA ASP A 363 -0.21 25.92 10.93
C ASP A 363 0.96 25.65 9.97
N GLU A 364 0.69 25.82 8.67
CA GLU A 364 1.69 25.58 7.62
C GLU A 364 2.91 26.51 7.73
N THR A 365 2.80 27.62 8.46
CA THR A 365 3.90 28.58 8.63
C THR A 365 4.98 28.12 9.60
N LEU A 366 4.73 27.04 10.35
CA LEU A 366 5.70 26.42 11.27
C LEU A 366 6.31 25.13 10.72
N LEU A 367 5.91 24.71 9.50
CA LEU A 367 6.36 23.43 8.95
C LEU A 367 7.83 23.43 8.52
N ASP A 368 8.36 24.57 8.06
CA ASP A 368 9.78 24.70 7.74
C ASP A 368 10.64 24.65 9.00
N ASP A 369 10.25 25.34 10.07
CA ASP A 369 10.92 25.23 11.37
C ASP A 369 10.89 23.79 11.92
N LEU A 370 9.78 23.07 11.70
CA LEU A 370 9.59 21.68 12.14
C LEU A 370 10.36 20.65 11.29
N LEU A 371 10.45 20.85 9.98
CA LEU A 371 10.99 19.86 9.05
C LEU A 371 12.43 20.16 8.61
N LEU A 372 12.88 21.40 8.80
CA LEU A 372 14.21 21.88 8.45
C LEU A 372 14.84 22.64 9.63
N PRO A 373 15.01 21.98 10.79
CA PRO A 373 15.49 22.66 11.99
C PRO A 373 16.87 23.28 11.76
N ASN A 374 17.08 24.44 12.39
CA ASN A 374 18.35 25.15 12.43
C ASN A 374 18.88 25.22 13.87
N PHE A 375 20.06 25.82 14.09
CA PHE A 375 20.69 25.93 15.42
C PHE A 375 19.84 26.63 16.50
N ASN A 376 18.77 27.33 16.12
CA ASN A 376 17.85 28.01 17.02
C ASN A 376 16.42 27.51 16.85
N ALA A 377 16.21 26.29 16.34
CA ALA A 377 14.88 25.72 16.21
C ALA A 377 14.22 25.69 17.60
N PRO A 378 13.02 26.27 17.75
CA PRO A 378 12.31 26.22 19.02
C PRO A 378 11.87 24.78 19.33
N ASP A 379 11.81 24.44 20.62
CA ASP A 379 11.16 23.21 21.07
C ASP A 379 9.66 23.31 20.76
N LEU A 380 9.25 22.78 19.61
CA LEU A 380 7.86 22.85 19.15
C LEU A 380 7.02 21.77 19.84
N LYS A 381 5.89 22.21 20.41
CA LYS A 381 4.87 21.31 20.94
C LYS A 381 3.77 21.08 19.92
N LEU A 382 3.05 19.99 20.09
CA LEU A 382 1.98 19.62 19.18
C LEU A 382 0.87 20.68 19.09
N GLU A 383 0.54 21.33 20.22
CA GLU A 383 -0.41 22.43 20.28
C GLU A 383 0.04 23.72 19.58
N ASP A 384 1.35 23.88 19.32
CA ASP A 384 1.86 25.03 18.57
C ASP A 384 1.53 24.89 17.09
N ILE A 385 1.54 23.65 16.59
CA ILE A 385 1.38 23.34 15.16
C ILE A 385 -0.08 23.05 14.81
N VAL A 386 -0.88 22.55 15.75
CA VAL A 386 -2.27 22.14 15.48
C VAL A 386 -3.27 23.25 15.85
N VAL A 387 -3.86 23.85 14.82
CA VAL A 387 -4.93 24.86 14.96
C VAL A 387 -6.27 24.22 15.34
N SER A 388 -6.58 23.05 14.76
CA SER A 388 -7.78 22.27 15.07
C SER A 388 -7.45 20.78 15.04
N TYR A 389 -7.46 20.15 16.22
CA TYR A 389 -7.09 18.76 16.37
C TYR A 389 -8.17 17.78 15.91
N VAL A 390 -7.76 16.80 15.13
CA VAL A 390 -8.55 15.63 14.73
C VAL A 390 -7.70 14.38 14.96
N PRO A 391 -8.14 13.44 15.83
CA PRO A 391 -7.32 12.29 16.18
C PRO A 391 -7.26 11.30 15.01
N ASN A 392 -6.04 11.04 14.54
CA ASN A 392 -5.70 9.95 13.64
C ASN A 392 -4.37 9.36 14.12
N ILE A 393 -4.30 8.05 14.26
CA ILE A 393 -3.17 7.38 14.92
C ILE A 393 -2.80 6.12 14.16
N ILE A 394 -1.50 5.86 14.03
CA ILE A 394 -0.95 4.56 13.68
C ILE A 394 -0.26 4.02 14.92
N ASN A 395 -0.82 2.99 15.56
CA ASN A 395 -0.30 2.41 16.81
C ASN A 395 0.83 1.40 16.58
N TYR A 396 0.80 0.71 15.44
CA TYR A 396 1.76 -0.35 15.13
C TYR A 396 2.49 -0.03 13.82
N SER A 397 3.59 0.72 13.93
CA SER A 397 4.58 0.93 12.86
C SER A 397 5.94 0.32 13.25
N GLN A 398 6.90 0.26 12.33
CA GLN A 398 8.25 -0.23 12.61
C GLN A 398 8.94 0.52 13.75
N ASP A 399 8.62 1.79 13.94
CA ASP A 399 9.28 2.66 14.91
C ASP A 399 8.35 3.08 16.06
N GLY A 400 7.24 2.36 16.28
CA GLY A 400 6.26 2.66 17.34
C GLY A 400 5.06 3.45 16.86
N SER A 401 4.40 4.18 17.77
CA SER A 401 3.15 4.89 17.49
C SER A 401 3.37 6.27 16.87
N TRP A 402 2.49 6.67 15.97
CA TRP A 402 2.51 7.99 15.31
C TRP A 402 1.13 8.64 15.36
N GLU A 403 1.08 9.94 15.60
CA GLU A 403 -0.07 10.75 15.23
C GLU A 403 0.00 11.17 13.77
N VAL A 404 -1.12 11.11 13.07
CA VAL A 404 -1.23 11.47 11.64
C VAL A 404 -1.94 12.81 11.53
N LEU A 405 -1.18 13.90 11.42
CA LEU A 405 -1.73 15.26 11.42
C LEU A 405 -2.30 15.63 10.05
N SER A 406 -1.70 15.14 8.97
CA SER A 406 -2.19 15.31 7.60
C SER A 406 -1.92 14.04 6.78
N LYS A 407 -2.41 14.00 5.53
CA LYS A 407 -2.08 12.93 4.57
C LYS A 407 -0.58 12.81 4.25
N TYR A 408 0.23 13.82 4.59
CA TYR A 408 1.68 13.83 4.36
C TYR A 408 2.50 13.79 5.65
N LEU A 409 1.94 14.26 6.78
CA LEU A 409 2.69 14.57 7.99
C LEU A 409 2.28 13.66 9.17
N GLN A 410 3.28 13.01 9.74
CA GLN A 410 3.18 12.17 10.93
C GLN A 410 4.12 12.71 12.01
N VAL A 411 3.71 12.64 13.28
CA VAL A 411 4.52 13.12 14.42
C VAL A 411 4.53 12.11 15.57
N LYS A 412 5.65 12.03 16.27
CA LYS A 412 5.76 11.47 17.61
C LYS A 412 6.01 12.60 18.60
N HIS A 413 5.49 12.41 19.80
CA HIS A 413 5.70 13.34 20.90
C HIS A 413 5.75 12.60 22.23
N ASP A 414 6.44 13.20 23.21
CA ASP A 414 6.38 12.83 24.61
C ASP A 414 5.90 14.05 25.41
N ASP A 415 4.86 13.87 26.22
CA ASP A 415 4.16 14.97 26.91
C ASP A 415 3.94 16.21 26.02
N HIS A 416 3.48 15.98 24.78
CA HIS A 416 3.21 17.00 23.75
C HIS A 416 4.45 17.63 23.09
N GLU A 417 5.66 17.37 23.59
CA GLU A 417 6.90 17.81 22.95
C GLU A 417 7.24 16.91 21.77
N ILE A 418 7.38 17.49 20.59
CA ILE A 418 7.60 16.72 19.36
C ILE A 418 9.03 16.17 19.37
N THR A 419 9.14 14.85 19.30
CA THR A 419 10.43 14.13 19.32
C THR A 419 10.81 13.61 17.93
N GLN A 420 9.83 13.40 17.07
CA GLN A 420 10.08 12.91 15.72
C GLN A 420 8.99 13.36 14.76
N VAL A 421 9.39 13.70 13.54
CA VAL A 421 8.49 14.14 12.48
C VAL A 421 8.82 13.40 11.22
N ARG A 422 7.79 12.96 10.50
CA ARG A 422 7.92 12.26 9.24
C ARG A 422 7.00 12.87 8.20
N LEU A 423 7.59 13.25 7.09
CA LEU A 423 6.93 13.71 5.88
C LEU A 423 7.10 12.66 4.79
N THR A 424 6.02 12.31 4.10
CA THR A 424 6.02 11.38 2.97
C THR A 424 5.09 11.85 1.87
N GLU A 425 5.16 11.20 0.71
CA GLU A 425 4.04 11.14 -0.24
C GLU A 425 2.71 10.84 0.48
N SER A 426 1.60 11.26 -0.11
CA SER A 426 0.25 11.08 0.46
C SER A 426 0.02 9.62 0.90
N ILE A 427 -0.60 9.42 2.06
CA ILE A 427 -1.06 8.09 2.50
C ILE A 427 -2.46 7.75 2.01
N ASN A 428 -3.19 8.72 1.46
CA ASN A 428 -4.60 8.57 1.07
C ASN A 428 -4.77 7.82 -0.25
N TYR A 429 -5.92 7.16 -0.37
CA TYR A 429 -6.48 6.77 -1.66
C TYR A 429 -7.60 7.76 -2.06
N PRO A 430 -7.81 8.05 -3.37
CA PRO A 430 -6.94 7.71 -4.49
C PRO A 430 -5.56 8.35 -4.32
N VAL A 431 -4.55 7.72 -4.90
CA VAL A 431 -3.18 8.25 -4.83
C VAL A 431 -3.10 9.52 -5.64
N GLU A 432 -2.42 10.47 -5.04
CA GLU A 432 -2.19 11.79 -5.59
C GLU A 432 -1.01 11.76 -6.55
N THR A 433 -0.95 12.75 -7.43
CA THR A 433 0.16 12.84 -8.38
C THR A 433 1.41 13.37 -7.68
N ASP A 434 2.59 13.03 -8.22
CA ASP A 434 3.86 13.61 -7.78
C ASP A 434 3.80 15.15 -7.77
N GLN A 435 3.09 15.74 -8.73
CA GLN A 435 2.89 17.19 -8.80
C GLN A 435 2.13 17.76 -7.60
N ASP A 436 1.15 17.03 -7.05
CA ASP A 436 0.38 17.45 -5.88
C ASP A 436 1.27 17.48 -4.64
N PHE A 437 2.12 16.47 -4.47
CA PHE A 437 3.09 16.42 -3.38
C PHE A 437 4.14 17.53 -3.52
N MET A 438 4.68 17.74 -4.72
CA MET A 438 5.63 18.82 -5.00
C MET A 438 5.03 20.22 -4.78
N ASN A 439 3.73 20.39 -5.04
CA ASN A 439 3.04 21.63 -4.73
C ASN A 439 2.95 21.86 -3.21
N PHE A 440 2.67 20.81 -2.44
CA PHE A 440 2.67 20.88 -0.99
C PHE A 440 4.05 21.25 -0.44
N LEU A 441 5.13 20.60 -0.89
CA LEU A 441 6.50 20.92 -0.46
C LEU A 441 6.83 22.40 -0.70
N ARG A 442 6.52 22.91 -1.90
CA ARG A 442 6.74 24.32 -2.24
C ARG A 442 5.92 25.29 -1.39
N GLN A 443 4.68 24.93 -1.03
CA GLN A 443 3.84 25.76 -0.16
C GLN A 443 4.36 25.80 1.28
N ALA A 444 4.90 24.68 1.76
CA ALA A 444 5.52 24.56 3.07
C ALA A 444 6.99 25.03 3.11
N ASN A 445 7.52 25.63 2.03
CA ASN A 445 8.92 26.04 1.89
C ASN A 445 9.94 24.91 2.11
N ILE A 446 9.58 23.67 1.78
CA ILE A 446 10.44 22.50 1.91
C ILE A 446 11.20 22.27 0.59
N PRO A 447 12.54 22.08 0.61
CA PRO A 447 13.32 21.68 -0.56
C PRO A 447 12.75 20.43 -1.22
N ALA A 448 12.39 20.55 -2.49
CA ALA A 448 11.61 19.53 -3.18
C ALA A 448 12.50 18.59 -4.00
N THR A 449 13.74 19.01 -4.27
CA THR A 449 14.76 18.21 -4.97
C THR A 449 16.01 17.99 -4.12
N LYS A 450 16.81 17.00 -4.51
CA LYS A 450 18.09 16.69 -3.87
C LYS A 450 19.06 17.88 -3.88
N GLU A 451 19.20 18.56 -5.02
CA GLU A 451 20.04 19.76 -5.15
C GLU A 451 19.59 20.89 -4.20
N GLU A 452 18.29 21.13 -4.10
CA GLU A 452 17.74 22.13 -3.18
C GLU A 452 18.04 21.77 -1.72
N MET A 453 17.89 20.49 -1.35
CA MET A 453 18.18 20.02 0.01
C MET A 453 19.67 20.12 0.35
N MET A 454 20.56 19.79 -0.60
CA MET A 454 22.01 19.98 -0.41
C MET A 454 22.39 21.45 -0.25
N ARG A 455 21.70 22.36 -0.94
CA ARG A 455 21.89 23.82 -0.76
C ARG A 455 21.43 24.29 0.63
N GLN A 456 20.41 23.66 1.21
CA GLN A 456 19.96 23.94 2.57
C GLN A 456 21.00 23.53 3.62
N TYR A 457 21.73 22.43 3.39
CA TYR A 457 22.71 21.87 4.33
C TYR A 457 24.13 21.73 3.72
N PRO A 458 24.83 22.84 3.40
CA PRO A 458 26.04 22.81 2.58
C PRO A 458 27.27 22.19 3.26
N THR A 459 27.32 22.15 4.61
CA THR A 459 28.53 21.74 5.34
C THR A 459 28.40 20.45 6.14
N ASN A 460 27.18 20.01 6.43
CA ASN A 460 26.91 18.93 7.39
C ASN A 460 26.08 17.78 6.80
N ALA A 461 25.85 17.79 5.48
CA ALA A 461 25.12 16.74 4.80
C ALA A 461 26.04 15.59 4.38
N GLU A 462 25.75 14.38 4.84
CA GLU A 462 26.27 13.14 4.31
C GLU A 462 25.32 12.62 3.23
N VAL A 463 25.82 12.47 2.00
CA VAL A 463 25.02 12.00 0.87
C VAL A 463 25.48 10.60 0.46
N TRP A 464 24.54 9.65 0.43
CA TRP A 464 24.77 8.30 -0.04
C TRP A 464 23.66 7.84 -0.97
N ALA A 465 23.97 7.78 -2.27
CA ALA A 465 23.04 7.45 -3.35
C ALA A 465 21.78 8.33 -3.31
N GLU A 466 20.59 7.75 -3.13
CA GLU A 466 19.31 8.42 -2.99
C GLU A 466 19.03 9.00 -1.59
N ASN A 467 19.97 8.89 -0.64
CA ASN A 467 19.78 9.35 0.74
C ASN A 467 20.68 10.55 1.07
N LEU A 468 20.15 11.46 1.88
CA LEU A 468 20.86 12.57 2.50
C LEU A 468 20.59 12.53 4.01
N MET A 469 21.65 12.59 4.80
CA MET A 469 21.58 12.62 6.26
C MET A 469 22.31 13.86 6.78
N VAL A 470 21.72 14.57 7.73
CA VAL A 470 22.34 15.68 8.45
C VAL A 470 22.27 15.36 9.93
N THR A 471 23.42 15.36 10.59
CA THR A 471 23.50 15.12 12.03
C THR A 471 23.94 16.39 12.74
N HIS A 472 23.19 16.76 13.77
CA HIS A 472 23.49 17.83 14.71
C HIS A 472 23.43 17.30 16.15
N ASP A 473 23.90 18.07 17.12
CA ASP A 473 23.84 17.70 18.54
C ASP A 473 22.40 17.56 19.05
N ASP A 474 21.46 18.33 18.48
CA ASP A 474 20.07 18.44 18.94
C ASP A 474 19.06 17.79 17.98
N TYR A 475 19.49 17.40 16.78
CA TYR A 475 18.60 16.78 15.80
C TYR A 475 19.33 15.96 14.74
N GLU A 476 18.59 15.08 14.08
CA GLU A 476 19.00 14.35 12.89
C GLU A 476 17.95 14.52 11.79
N VAL A 477 18.37 14.90 10.57
CA VAL A 477 17.52 14.97 9.38
C VAL A 477 17.89 13.83 8.43
N ARG A 478 16.90 13.09 7.95
CA ARG A 478 17.04 12.04 6.94
C ARG A 478 16.10 12.32 5.77
N ALA A 479 16.65 12.48 4.57
CA ALA A 479 15.89 12.68 3.36
C ALA A 479 16.16 11.55 2.35
N GLU A 480 15.09 11.01 1.77
CA GLU A 480 15.12 9.98 0.71
C GLU A 480 14.57 10.58 -0.59
N PHE A 481 15.28 10.35 -1.71
CA PHE A 481 14.96 10.86 -3.04
C PHE A 481 14.61 9.73 -4.03
N ALA A 482 13.98 10.08 -5.15
CA ALA A 482 13.54 9.10 -6.15
C ALA A 482 14.68 8.44 -6.95
N SER A 483 15.84 9.08 -7.03
CA SER A 483 17.06 8.58 -7.65
C SER A 483 18.28 9.28 -7.02
N ASP A 484 19.48 8.96 -7.50
CA ASP A 484 20.72 9.60 -7.12
C ASP A 484 20.98 10.93 -7.86
N ASP A 485 20.16 11.28 -8.86
CA ASP A 485 20.27 12.51 -9.65
C ASP A 485 20.06 13.78 -8.80
N ASP A 486 20.68 14.89 -9.20
CA ASP A 486 20.59 16.16 -8.48
C ASP A 486 19.16 16.75 -8.49
N ASP A 487 18.40 16.51 -9.56
CA ASP A 487 17.00 16.94 -9.69
C ASP A 487 16.00 15.89 -9.17
N ALA A 488 16.47 14.82 -8.52
CA ALA A 488 15.63 13.79 -7.96
C ALA A 488 14.64 14.37 -6.93
N MET A 489 13.37 13.97 -7.07
CA MET A 489 12.27 14.40 -6.21
C MET A 489 12.41 13.81 -4.80
N LEU A 490 12.15 14.62 -3.78
CA LEU A 490 12.01 14.16 -2.38
C LEU A 490 10.84 13.17 -2.27
N ILE A 491 11.05 12.00 -1.67
CA ILE A 491 10.01 10.99 -1.40
C ILE A 491 9.65 10.97 0.08
N SER A 492 10.64 11.10 0.96
CA SER A 492 10.45 11.14 2.40
C SER A 492 11.47 12.05 3.07
N LEU A 493 11.03 12.72 4.13
CA LEU A 493 11.87 13.51 5.02
C LEU A 493 11.49 13.16 6.46
N GLU A 494 12.49 12.82 7.26
CA GLU A 494 12.33 12.49 8.67
C GLU A 494 13.26 13.35 9.51
N VAL A 495 12.74 13.88 10.61
CA VAL A 495 13.50 14.67 11.58
C VAL A 495 13.35 14.01 12.94
N ILE A 496 14.46 13.76 13.62
CA ILE A 496 14.52 13.24 14.98
C ILE A 496 15.12 14.33 15.86
N TYR A 497 14.41 14.74 16.92
CA TYR A 497 14.87 15.71 17.92
C TYR A 497 15.47 14.93 19.11
N LEU A 498 16.67 15.32 19.56
CA LEU A 498 17.53 14.51 20.45
C LEU A 498 17.52 14.94 21.93
#